data_AF-A0A4Y4DQW5-F1
#
_entry.id   AF-A0A4Y4DQW5-F1
#
_cell.length_a   1.000
_cell.length_b   1.000
_cell.length_c   1.000
_cell.angle_alpha   90.00
_cell.angle_beta   90.00
_cell.angle_gamma   90.00
#
_symmetry.space_group_name_H-M   'P 1'
#
loop_
_entity.id
_entity.type
_entity.pdbx_description
1 polymer ?
#
loop_
_entity_poly.entity_id
_entity_poly.type
_entity_poly.pdbx_seq_one_letter_code
_entity_poly.pdbx_strand_id
1 'polypeptide(L)'
;MNSRICTGGQSVLLRRVADEILGLNVARTLVAIDGVDGSGKSSFTEALSKHIVGMPVIVIHADDFLHLKAVRHRKGRNSPQGFWADTYDYDALDRFVLRPLGKEGDGNYRRRATDHEQDRRIDEPAQSAPANCVVLVEGMFLSQG
;
A
#
# COMPACT_ATOMS: atom_id res chain seq x y z
N MET A 1 5.08 7.97 34.90
CA MET A 1 6.03 8.95 34.33
C MET A 1 6.89 8.24 33.29
N ASN A 2 7.20 8.96 32.21
CA ASN A 2 8.05 8.62 31.06
C ASN A 2 7.51 7.70 29.96
N SER A 3 6.86 8.35 28.99
CA SER A 3 7.16 8.14 27.58
C SER A 3 7.19 9.53 26.90
N ARG A 4 8.40 10.08 26.74
CA ARG A 4 8.63 11.17 25.78
C ARG A 4 8.84 10.51 24.43
N ILE A 5 7.78 10.36 23.65
CA ILE A 5 7.93 10.11 22.21
C ILE A 5 8.35 11.45 21.60
N CYS A 6 9.49 11.46 20.92
CA CYS A 6 10.01 12.59 20.17
C CYS A 6 9.09 12.93 18.96
N THR A 7 7.90 13.46 19.21
CA THR A 7 6.92 13.84 18.18
C THR A 7 7.45 14.87 17.19
N GLY A 8 8.40 15.72 17.59
CA GLY A 8 9.02 16.71 16.72
C GLY A 8 9.86 16.13 15.58
N GLY A 9 10.66 15.08 15.85
CA GLY A 9 11.54 14.47 14.83
C GLY A 9 10.78 13.69 13.77
N GLN A 10 9.74 12.95 14.18
CA GLN A 10 8.87 12.24 13.25
C GLN A 10 8.05 13.19 12.37
N SER A 11 7.56 14.31 12.92
CA SER A 11 6.83 15.31 12.14
C SER A 11 7.70 15.99 11.07
N VAL A 12 8.98 16.27 11.37
CA VAL A 12 9.93 16.83 10.38
C VAL A 12 10.18 15.84 9.23
N LEU A 13 10.37 14.55 9.52
CA LEU A 13 10.55 13.53 8.49
C LEU A 13 9.32 13.40 7.60
N LEU A 14 8.12 13.28 8.20
CA LEU A 14 6.86 13.14 7.46
C LEU A 14 6.62 14.33 6.53
N ARG A 15 6.88 15.55 7.02
CA ARG A 15 6.79 16.77 6.22
C ARG A 15 7.76 16.74 5.05
N ARG A 16 9.02 16.38 5.29
CA ARG A 16 10.03 16.31 4.24
C ARG A 16 9.64 15.31 3.14
N VAL A 17 9.18 14.12 3.53
CA VAL A 17 8.71 13.10 2.56
C VAL A 17 7.49 13.59 1.79
N ALA A 18 6.53 14.25 2.45
CA ALA A 18 5.38 14.84 1.78
C ALA A 18 5.80 15.91 0.77
N ASP A 19 6.71 16.81 1.14
CA ASP A 19 7.24 17.87 0.27
C ASP A 19 7.98 17.27 -0.95
N GLU A 20 8.76 16.19 -0.75
CA GLU A 20 9.45 15.46 -1.83
C GLU A 20 8.44 14.81 -2.80
N ILE A 21 7.39 14.16 -2.28
CA ILE A 21 6.31 13.55 -3.10
C ILE A 21 5.57 14.62 -3.91
N LEU A 22 5.21 15.75 -3.28
CA LEU A 22 4.50 16.84 -3.93
C LEU A 22 5.37 17.54 -4.98
N GLY A 23 6.69 17.58 -4.78
CA GLY A 23 7.65 18.14 -5.71
C GLY A 23 7.82 17.39 -7.03
N LEU A 24 7.37 16.14 -7.13
CA LEU A 24 7.48 15.33 -8.36
C LEU A 24 6.61 15.87 -9.51
N ASN A 25 5.56 16.64 -9.20
CA ASN A 25 4.69 17.32 -10.17
C ASN A 25 4.18 16.42 -11.32
N VAL A 26 3.84 15.17 -11.00
CA VAL A 26 3.16 14.24 -11.90
C VAL A 26 1.68 14.17 -11.51
N ALA A 27 0.81 13.84 -12.48
CA ALA A 27 -0.63 13.75 -12.24
C ALA A 27 -0.95 12.73 -11.11
N ARG A 28 -0.55 11.47 -11.28
CA ARG A 28 -0.66 10.45 -10.23
C ARG A 28 0.71 9.96 -9.79
N THR A 29 0.99 10.09 -8.50
CA THR A 29 2.24 9.61 -7.89
C THR A 29 1.97 8.32 -7.12
N LEU A 30 2.51 7.20 -7.59
CA LEU A 30 2.54 5.93 -6.86
C LEU A 30 3.76 5.91 -5.93
N VAL A 31 3.53 5.69 -4.64
CA VAL A 31 4.57 5.62 -3.61
C VAL A 31 4.44 4.31 -2.86
N ALA A 32 5.48 3.47 -2.90
CA ALA A 32 5.53 2.26 -2.10
C ALA A 32 6.07 2.57 -0.69
N ILE A 33 5.39 2.05 0.33
CA ILE A 33 5.83 2.09 1.72
C ILE A 33 6.12 0.65 2.13
N ASP A 34 7.39 0.27 2.06
CA ASP A 34 7.85 -1.08 2.35
C ASP A 34 8.29 -1.23 3.81
N GLY A 35 7.93 -2.35 4.43
CA GLY A 35 8.40 -2.75 5.73
C GLY A 35 7.88 -4.11 6.17
N VAL A 36 8.69 -4.81 6.98
CA VAL A 36 8.28 -6.06 7.64
C VAL A 36 7.04 -5.86 8.53
N ASP A 37 6.35 -6.94 8.88
CA ASP A 37 5.20 -6.88 9.77
C ASP A 37 5.59 -6.40 11.17
N GLY A 38 4.73 -5.56 11.76
CA GLY A 38 5.01 -4.90 13.04
C GLY A 38 6.02 -3.75 12.98
N SER A 39 6.56 -3.38 11.81
CA SER A 39 7.50 -2.25 11.66
C SER A 39 6.88 -0.87 11.90
N GLY A 40 5.55 -0.77 11.91
CA GLY A 40 4.82 0.49 12.00
C GLY A 40 4.49 1.16 10.67
N LYS A 41 4.66 0.47 9.53
CA LYS A 41 4.32 0.97 8.18
C LYS A 41 2.91 1.58 8.10
N SER A 42 1.89 0.90 8.64
CA SER A 42 0.51 1.41 8.65
C SER A 42 0.35 2.72 9.41
N SER A 43 1.00 2.84 10.57
CA SER A 43 1.00 4.11 11.32
C SER A 43 1.76 5.21 10.58
N PHE A 44 2.87 4.87 9.92
CA PHE A 44 3.63 5.82 9.11
C PHE A 44 2.82 6.29 7.89
N THR A 45 2.17 5.39 7.15
CA THR A 45 1.32 5.69 6.00
C THR A 45 0.15 6.58 6.39
N GLU A 46 -0.53 6.25 7.50
CA GLU A 46 -1.61 7.08 8.02
C GLU A 46 -1.09 8.47 8.39
N ALA A 47 0.04 8.57 9.08
CA ALA A 47 0.63 9.85 9.43
C ALA A 47 1.06 10.65 8.20
N LEU A 48 1.70 10.01 7.21
CA LEU A 48 2.15 10.66 5.98
C LEU A 48 0.97 11.18 5.15
N SER A 49 -0.10 10.41 5.03
CA SER A 49 -1.31 10.83 4.31
C SER A 49 -1.90 12.14 4.86
N LYS A 50 -1.79 12.37 6.18
CA LYS A 50 -2.24 13.61 6.84
C LYS A 50 -1.29 14.80 6.60
N HIS A 51 -0.03 14.54 6.26
CA HIS A 51 0.97 15.59 5.96
C HIS A 51 0.98 15.98 4.47
N ILE A 52 0.41 15.17 3.59
CA ILE A 52 0.18 15.53 2.19
C ILE A 52 -1.07 16.40 2.12
N VAL A 53 -0.87 17.71 2.10
CA VAL A 53 -1.94 18.72 2.06
C VAL A 53 -2.08 19.28 0.65
N GLY A 54 -3.32 19.51 0.20
CA GLY A 54 -3.61 20.13 -1.10
C GLY A 54 -3.70 19.15 -2.27
N MET A 55 -3.48 17.85 -2.04
CA MET A 55 -3.66 16.80 -3.04
C MET A 55 -4.43 15.62 -2.44
N PRO A 56 -5.41 15.02 -3.16
CA PRO A 56 -6.05 13.79 -2.71
C PRO A 56 -5.05 12.66 -2.48
N VAL A 57 -5.25 11.89 -1.41
CA VAL A 57 -4.44 10.72 -1.08
C VAL A 57 -5.32 9.47 -1.11
N ILE A 58 -4.86 8.45 -1.83
CA ILE A 58 -5.44 7.11 -1.85
C ILE A 58 -4.45 6.19 -1.11
N VAL A 59 -4.93 5.47 -0.11
CA VAL A 59 -4.14 4.46 0.61
C VAL A 59 -4.60 3.08 0.16
N ILE A 60 -3.64 2.24 -0.20
CA ILE A 60 -3.82 0.84 -0.61
C ILE A 60 -2.99 -0.03 0.33
N HIS A 61 -3.62 -1.02 0.94
CA HIS A 61 -2.93 -2.02 1.74
C HIS A 61 -2.71 -3.27 0.89
N ALA A 62 -1.46 -3.72 0.72
CA ALA A 62 -1.16 -4.94 -0.01
C ALA A 62 -1.87 -6.17 0.61
N ASP A 63 -2.17 -6.11 1.91
CA ASP A 63 -2.90 -7.16 2.64
C ASP A 63 -4.34 -7.36 2.14
N ASP A 64 -4.92 -6.38 1.44
CA ASP A 64 -6.21 -6.50 0.75
C ASP A 64 -6.11 -7.28 -0.58
N PHE A 65 -4.90 -7.68 -0.95
CA PHE A 65 -4.56 -8.47 -2.13
C PHE A 65 -3.83 -9.77 -1.74
N LEU A 66 -4.05 -10.28 -0.52
CA LEU A 66 -3.53 -11.60 -0.16
C LEU A 66 -4.15 -12.69 -1.02
N HIS A 67 -3.36 -13.73 -1.28
CA HIS A 67 -3.92 -15.00 -1.73
C HIS A 67 -4.76 -15.66 -0.62
N LEU A 68 -5.73 -16.48 -1.02
CA LEU A 68 -6.50 -17.30 -0.07
C LEU A 68 -5.58 -18.27 0.67
N LYS A 69 -5.96 -18.69 1.88
CA LYS A 69 -5.16 -19.59 2.74
C LYS A 69 -4.75 -20.87 2.03
N ALA A 70 -5.63 -21.40 1.17
CA ALA A 70 -5.35 -22.59 0.35
C ALA A 70 -4.10 -22.41 -0.53
N VAL A 71 -3.89 -21.22 -1.09
CA VAL A 71 -2.70 -20.90 -1.89
C VAL A 71 -1.53 -20.56 -0.97
N ARG A 72 -1.71 -19.67 0.02
CA ARG A 72 -0.66 -19.25 0.96
C ARG A 72 0.03 -20.41 1.68
N HIS A 73 -0.69 -21.48 1.95
CA HIS A 73 -0.19 -22.60 2.74
C HIS A 73 0.06 -23.89 1.94
N ARG A 74 -0.06 -23.85 0.60
CA ARG A 74 0.11 -25.04 -0.25
C ARG A 74 1.49 -25.68 -0.14
N LYS A 75 2.51 -24.89 0.21
CA LYS A 75 3.90 -25.34 0.44
C LYS A 75 4.21 -25.64 1.92
N GLY A 76 3.20 -25.62 2.79
CA GLY A 76 3.34 -25.70 4.25
C GLY A 76 3.37 -24.32 4.90
N ARG A 77 2.73 -24.18 6.07
CA ARG A 77 2.52 -22.88 6.76
C ARG A 77 3.80 -22.14 7.11
N ASN A 78 4.89 -22.87 7.35
CA ASN A 78 6.18 -22.31 7.75
C ASN A 78 7.19 -22.30 6.59
N SER A 79 6.74 -22.51 5.34
CA SER A 79 7.63 -22.54 4.19
C SER A 79 8.12 -21.13 3.87
N PRO A 80 9.44 -20.86 3.95
CA PRO A 80 9.98 -19.56 3.56
C PRO A 80 9.69 -19.28 2.08
N GLN A 81 9.77 -20.29 1.21
CA GLN A 81 9.43 -20.14 -0.20
C GLN A 81 7.96 -19.76 -0.41
N GLY A 82 7.04 -20.38 0.35
CA GLY A 82 5.62 -20.03 0.32
C GLY A 82 5.34 -18.63 0.84
N PHE A 83 6.05 -18.20 1.89
CA PHE A 83 5.93 -16.84 2.42
C PHE A 83 6.27 -15.77 1.37
N TRP A 84 7.27 -16.01 0.52
CA TRP A 84 7.63 -15.05 -0.54
C TRP A 84 6.75 -15.16 -1.78
N ALA A 85 6.52 -16.37 -2.27
CA ALA A 85 5.88 -16.59 -3.56
C ALA A 85 4.34 -16.61 -3.50
N ASP A 86 3.76 -16.99 -2.36
CA ASP A 86 2.34 -17.32 -2.28
C ASP A 86 1.56 -16.37 -1.35
N THR A 87 2.18 -15.36 -0.75
CA THR A 87 1.51 -14.42 0.19
C THR A 87 0.56 -13.48 -0.53
N TYR A 88 1.08 -12.71 -1.50
CA TYR A 88 0.33 -11.68 -2.22
C TYR A 88 -0.05 -12.13 -3.63
N ASP A 89 -1.26 -11.77 -4.03
CA ASP A 89 -1.75 -11.87 -5.40
C ASP A 89 -1.31 -10.62 -6.18
N TYR A 90 -0.03 -10.62 -6.59
CA TYR A 90 0.55 -9.49 -7.33
C TYR A 90 -0.15 -9.24 -8.67
N ASP A 91 -0.71 -10.26 -9.30
CA ASP A 91 -1.51 -10.12 -10.52
C ASP A 91 -2.80 -9.32 -10.25
N ALA A 92 -3.47 -9.57 -9.13
CA ALA A 92 -4.62 -8.77 -8.71
C ALA A 92 -4.21 -7.33 -8.34
N LEU A 93 -3.13 -7.14 -7.58
CA LEU A 93 -2.63 -5.81 -7.23
C LEU A 93 -2.24 -4.99 -8.47
N ASP A 94 -1.53 -5.60 -9.41
CA ASP A 94 -1.11 -4.94 -10.66
C ASP A 94 -2.32 -4.55 -11.51
N ARG A 95 -3.22 -5.49 -11.76
CA ARG A 95 -4.43 -5.28 -12.57
C ARG A 95 -5.39 -4.25 -11.98
N PHE A 96 -5.58 -4.26 -10.67
CA PHE A 96 -6.63 -3.45 -10.02
C PHE A 96 -6.12 -2.14 -9.43
N VAL A 97 -4.81 -1.99 -9.23
CA VAL A 97 -4.21 -0.81 -8.59
C VAL A 97 -3.07 -0.24 -9.42
N LEU A 98 -1.99 -1.00 -9.65
CA LEU A 98 -0.76 -0.41 -10.20
C LEU A 98 -0.93 0.06 -11.64
N ARG A 99 -1.56 -0.73 -12.51
CA ARG A 99 -1.85 -0.30 -13.89
C ARG A 99 -2.88 0.84 -13.95
N PRO A 100 -4.06 0.75 -13.30
CA PRO A 100 -5.05 1.82 -13.41
C PRO A 100 -4.62 3.13 -12.77
N LEU A 101 -3.83 3.09 -11.69
CA LEU A 101 -3.34 4.29 -11.01
C LEU A 101 -1.96 4.75 -11.48
N GLY A 102 -1.32 3.96 -12.35
CA GLY A 102 -0.06 4.32 -12.99
C GLY A 102 -0.17 5.54 -13.90
N LYS A 103 0.99 5.96 -14.41
CA LYS A 103 1.13 7.17 -15.24
C LYS A 103 0.16 7.18 -16.44
N GLU A 104 0.04 6.05 -17.12
CA GLU A 104 -0.83 5.88 -18.31
C GLU A 104 -2.17 5.19 -17.98
N GLY A 105 -2.48 5.01 -16.70
CA GLY A 105 -3.69 4.34 -16.25
C GLY A 105 -4.97 5.17 -16.49
N ASP A 106 -6.11 4.51 -16.47
CA ASP A 106 -7.42 5.15 -16.65
C ASP A 106 -8.02 5.71 -15.35
N GLY A 107 -7.39 5.45 -14.21
CA GLY A 107 -7.86 5.84 -12.89
C GLY A 107 -8.99 4.98 -12.31
N ASN A 108 -9.43 3.91 -13.01
CA ASN A 108 -10.49 3.02 -12.51
C ASN A 108 -9.88 1.86 -11.71
N TYR A 109 -9.85 2.00 -10.39
CA TYR A 109 -9.13 1.10 -9.50
C TYR A 109 -10.06 0.38 -8.52
N ARG A 110 -9.59 -0.72 -7.93
CA ARG A 110 -10.26 -1.38 -6.80
C ARG A 110 -9.29 -1.41 -5.63
N ARG A 111 -9.80 -1.12 -4.42
CA ARG A 111 -8.96 -1.07 -3.20
C ARG A 111 -8.61 -2.44 -2.66
N ARG A 112 -9.43 -3.45 -2.95
CA ARG A 112 -9.29 -4.79 -2.41
C ARG A 112 -9.76 -5.85 -3.40
N ALA A 113 -9.16 -7.03 -3.30
CA ALA A 113 -9.55 -8.23 -4.05
C ALA A 113 -9.81 -9.44 -3.14
N THR A 114 -9.43 -9.35 -1.86
CA THR A 114 -9.56 -10.44 -0.89
C THR A 114 -10.02 -9.91 0.46
N ASP A 115 -10.98 -10.62 1.07
CA ASP A 115 -11.30 -10.53 2.49
C ASP A 115 -10.46 -11.59 3.20
N HIS A 116 -9.36 -11.17 3.83
CA HIS A 116 -8.41 -12.11 4.42
C HIS A 116 -8.92 -12.73 5.74
N GLU A 117 -9.84 -12.05 6.44
CA GLU A 117 -10.50 -12.56 7.64
C GLU A 117 -11.43 -13.71 7.28
N GLN A 118 -12.28 -13.50 6.26
CA GLN A 118 -13.25 -14.49 5.77
C GLN A 118 -12.68 -15.47 4.74
N ASP A 119 -11.41 -15.28 4.34
CA ASP A 119 -10.71 -16.11 3.35
C ASP A 119 -11.47 -16.25 2.02
N ARG A 120 -11.97 -15.13 1.47
CA ARG A 120 -12.73 -15.12 0.22
C ARG A 120 -12.31 -13.98 -0.71
N ARG A 121 -12.58 -14.15 -2.01
CA ARG A 121 -12.41 -13.08 -2.99
C ARG A 121 -13.53 -12.06 -2.88
N ILE A 122 -13.18 -10.81 -3.15
CA ILE A 122 -14.09 -9.67 -3.20
C ILE A 122 -14.18 -9.20 -4.65
N ASP A 123 -15.40 -9.00 -5.12
CA ASP A 123 -15.66 -8.35 -6.40
C ASP A 123 -16.44 -7.06 -6.16
N GLU A 124 -15.70 -6.01 -5.81
CA GLU A 124 -16.26 -4.68 -5.61
C GLU A 124 -16.24 -3.86 -6.90
N PRO A 125 -17.22 -2.96 -7.08
CA PRO A 125 -17.17 -1.97 -8.15
C PRO A 125 -15.87 -1.17 -8.11
N ALA A 126 -15.36 -0.84 -9.29
CA ALA A 126 -14.23 0.06 -9.40
C ALA A 126 -14.60 1.47 -8.90
N GLN A 127 -13.60 2.16 -8.36
CA GLN A 127 -13.66 3.54 -7.95
C GLN A 127 -12.88 4.37 -8.96
N SER A 128 -13.29 5.62 -9.18
CA SER A 128 -12.54 6.56 -10.01
C SER A 128 -11.59 7.37 -9.14
N ALA A 129 -10.30 7.32 -9.46
CA ALA A 129 -9.29 8.17 -8.85
C ALA A 129 -9.35 9.59 -9.43
N PRO A 130 -9.07 10.63 -8.62
CA PRO A 130 -8.81 11.97 -9.14
C PRO A 130 -7.69 11.94 -10.18
N ALA A 131 -7.76 12.85 -11.16
CA ALA A 131 -6.70 12.99 -12.16
C ALA A 131 -5.35 13.33 -11.52
N ASN A 132 -5.38 14.13 -10.44
CA ASN A 132 -4.20 14.47 -9.64
C ASN A 132 -4.31 13.92 -8.23
N CYS A 133 -3.49 12.92 -7.87
CA CYS A 133 -3.49 12.33 -6.52
C CYS A 133 -2.16 11.64 -6.17
N VAL A 134 -1.91 11.49 -4.86
CA VAL A 134 -0.90 10.56 -4.34
C VAL A 134 -1.57 9.23 -4.04
N VAL A 135 -0.93 8.14 -4.45
CA VAL A 135 -1.33 6.78 -4.12
C VAL A 135 -0.24 6.16 -3.26
N LEU A 136 -0.53 5.97 -1.98
CA LEU A 136 0.35 5.28 -1.03
C LEU A 136 -0.01 3.80 -1.04
N VAL A 137 0.92 2.95 -1.46
CA VAL A 137 0.76 1.49 -1.44
C VAL A 137 1.67 0.96 -0.35
N GLU A 138 1.10 0.42 0.73
CA GLU A 138 1.88 -0.15 1.81
C GLU A 138 1.82 -1.68 1.82
N GLY A 139 2.95 -2.30 2.13
CA GLY A 139 3.06 -3.75 2.09
C GLY A 139 4.47 -4.21 2.44
N MET A 140 4.67 -5.51 2.37
CA MET A 140 5.99 -6.12 2.47
C MET A 140 6.52 -6.38 1.07
N PHE A 141 7.10 -5.35 0.47
CA PHE A 141 7.76 -5.36 -0.84
C PHE A 141 9.27 -5.58 -0.67
N LEU A 142 9.66 -6.61 0.10
CA LEU A 142 11.08 -6.89 0.31
C LEU A 142 11.72 -7.33 -1.01
N SER A 143 12.27 -6.33 -1.70
CA SER A 143 13.21 -6.38 -2.83
C SER A 143 13.11 -7.63 -3.70
N GLN A 144 12.10 -7.69 -4.57
CA GLN A 144 12.33 -8.25 -5.89
C GLN A 144 13.09 -7.18 -6.67
N GLY A 145 14.43 -7.27 -6.64
CA GLY A 145 15.31 -6.50 -7.52
C GLY A 145 15.19 -6.95 -8.97
#